data_AF-Q2CCP4-F1
#
_entry.id   AF-Q2CCP4-F1
#
_cell.length_a   1.000
_cell.length_b   1.000
_cell.length_c   1.000
_cell.angle_alpha   90.00
_cell.angle_beta   90.00
_cell.angle_gamma   90.00
#
_symmetry.space_group_name_H-M   'P 1'
#
loop_
_entity.id
_entity.type
_entity.pdbx_description
1 polymer ?
#
loop_
_entity_poly.entity_id
_entity_poly.type
_entity_poly.pdbx_seq_one_letter_code
_entity_poly.pdbx_strand_id
1 'polypeptide(L)'
;MVFKRRDRRPVWQIVLRALWPKGGWARAATYVKHRVRRLPDTPEKISRGIWAGVFTSFTPFYGLHFLISAGLAKAMRGNIVAALLATFFGNPLTYVPIGVIALNTGYWMLGTRPPHGFERGLFEKFAGAGADLWHNVLSMFTPRTAHWGRLEVFHDEVFLPYLVGGIVPGIVAATVCYYLSTPVLRAYQNRRRKTLRTKLEKLKTQG
;
A
#
# COMPACT_ATOMS: atom_id res chain seq x y z
N MET A 1 12.21 11.52 -35.05
CA MET A 1 11.27 10.51 -34.53
C MET A 1 10.34 10.07 -35.66
N VAL A 2 10.56 8.87 -36.22
CA VAL A 2 10.03 8.45 -37.54
C VAL A 2 8.57 7.96 -37.51
N PHE A 3 7.91 7.89 -36.35
CA PHE A 3 6.50 7.53 -36.27
C PHE A 3 5.71 8.48 -35.37
N LYS A 4 5.22 9.57 -35.95
CA LYS A 4 4.26 10.48 -35.32
C LYS A 4 2.86 9.90 -35.57
N ARG A 5 2.12 9.56 -34.49
CA ARG A 5 0.75 9.04 -34.62
C ARG A 5 -0.16 10.07 -35.29
N ARG A 6 -0.97 9.60 -36.25
CA ARG A 6 -1.94 10.39 -37.03
C ARG A 6 -3.02 11.02 -36.15
N ASP A 7 -3.49 10.29 -35.12
CA ASP A 7 -4.38 10.84 -34.09
C ASP A 7 -3.67 11.05 -32.76
N ARG A 8 -3.63 12.31 -32.30
CA ARG A 8 -3.24 12.64 -30.93
C ARG A 8 -4.36 12.17 -30.00
N ARG A 9 -4.05 11.24 -29.10
CA ARG A 9 -5.01 10.83 -28.08
C ARG A 9 -5.25 12.03 -27.16
N PRO A 10 -6.52 12.42 -26.92
CA PRO A 10 -6.80 13.50 -26.00
C PRO A 10 -6.37 13.12 -24.58
N VAL A 11 -5.93 14.10 -23.79
CA VAL A 11 -5.33 13.88 -22.46
C VAL A 11 -6.25 13.07 -21.55
N TRP A 12 -7.56 13.28 -21.64
CA TRP A 12 -8.55 12.50 -20.90
C TRP A 12 -8.50 11.00 -21.23
N GLN A 13 -8.24 10.59 -22.47
CA GLN A 13 -8.08 9.18 -22.84
C GLN A 13 -6.76 8.59 -22.33
N ILE A 14 -5.75 9.42 -22.09
CA ILE A 14 -4.49 8.98 -21.49
C ILE A 14 -4.73 8.72 -20.00
N VAL A 15 -5.39 9.64 -19.31
CA VAL A 15 -5.75 9.54 -17.89
C VAL A 15 -6.73 8.38 -17.65
N LEU A 16 -7.81 8.28 -18.43
CA LEU A 16 -8.77 7.17 -18.33
C LEU A 16 -8.14 5.81 -18.60
N ARG A 17 -7.16 5.70 -19.50
CA ARG A 17 -6.45 4.43 -19.73
C ARG A 17 -5.38 4.14 -18.67
N ALA A 18 -4.87 5.16 -17.99
CA ALA A 18 -3.99 4.99 -16.85
C ALA A 18 -4.75 4.47 -15.63
N LEU A 19 -5.97 4.99 -15.41
CA LEU A 19 -6.85 4.58 -14.31
C LEU A 19 -7.64 3.30 -14.62
N TRP A 20 -8.04 3.07 -15.88
CA TRP A 20 -8.83 1.92 -16.32
C TRP A 20 -8.21 1.25 -17.56
N PRO A 21 -7.30 0.28 -17.36
CA PRO A 21 -6.65 -0.41 -18.47
C PRO A 21 -7.69 -1.20 -19.27
N LYS A 22 -7.71 -1.04 -20.60
CA LYS A 22 -8.68 -1.68 -21.53
C LYS A 22 -8.80 -3.22 -21.41
N GLY A 23 -7.82 -3.88 -20.78
CA GLY A 23 -7.81 -5.33 -20.55
C GLY A 23 -8.34 -5.76 -19.18
N GLY A 24 -8.88 -4.85 -18.36
CA GLY A 24 -9.31 -5.11 -16.99
C GLY A 24 -8.16 -5.21 -15.99
N TRP A 25 -8.50 -5.11 -14.69
CA TRP A 25 -7.55 -5.21 -13.58
C TRP A 25 -6.81 -6.54 -13.54
N ALA A 26 -7.44 -7.64 -13.99
CA ALA A 26 -6.81 -8.96 -14.05
C ALA A 26 -5.59 -8.99 -15.01
N ARG A 27 -5.69 -8.37 -16.20
CA ARG A 27 -4.56 -8.27 -17.13
C ARG A 27 -3.49 -7.31 -16.65
N ALA A 28 -3.89 -6.19 -16.02
CA ALA A 28 -2.94 -5.27 -15.40
C ALA A 28 -2.17 -5.95 -14.27
N ALA A 29 -2.84 -6.70 -13.39
CA ALA A 29 -2.23 -7.51 -12.34
C ALA A 29 -1.32 -8.60 -12.92
N THR A 30 -1.74 -9.26 -14.00
CA THR A 30 -0.92 -10.27 -14.70
C THR A 30 0.33 -9.64 -15.33
N TYR A 31 0.20 -8.46 -15.94
CA TYR A 31 1.30 -7.70 -16.49
C TYR A 31 2.29 -7.24 -15.40
N VAL A 32 1.77 -6.69 -14.30
CA VAL A 32 2.58 -6.31 -13.12
C VAL A 32 3.26 -7.55 -12.55
N LYS A 33 2.57 -8.68 -12.39
CA LYS A 33 3.14 -9.97 -11.98
C LYS A 33 4.26 -10.42 -12.91
N HIS A 34 4.09 -10.31 -14.23
CA HIS A 34 5.15 -10.63 -15.20
C HIS A 34 6.34 -9.68 -15.11
N ARG A 35 6.08 -8.37 -14.92
CA ARG A 35 7.12 -7.36 -14.75
C ARG A 35 7.89 -7.54 -13.44
N VAL A 36 7.18 -7.87 -12.35
CA VAL A 36 7.76 -8.18 -11.04
C VAL A 36 8.61 -9.43 -11.09
N ARG A 37 8.15 -10.48 -11.77
CA ARG A 37 8.94 -11.71 -12.00
C ARG A 37 10.22 -11.48 -12.81
N ARG A 38 10.28 -10.38 -13.57
CA ARG A 38 11.46 -9.97 -14.35
C ARG A 38 12.29 -8.89 -13.67
N LEU A 39 11.89 -8.38 -12.48
CA LEU A 39 12.67 -7.40 -11.75
C LEU A 39 14.06 -7.98 -11.45
N PRO A 40 15.14 -7.38 -11.97
CA PRO A 40 16.51 -7.85 -11.76
C PRO A 40 17.05 -7.38 -10.40
N ASP A 41 16.17 -7.24 -9.40
CA ASP A 41 16.54 -6.75 -8.09
C ASP A 41 16.88 -7.90 -7.14
N THR A 42 17.83 -7.65 -6.23
CA THR A 42 18.24 -8.63 -5.23
C THR A 42 17.07 -8.93 -4.27
N PRO A 43 17.01 -10.16 -3.70
CA PRO A 43 15.98 -10.53 -2.74
C PRO A 43 15.84 -9.52 -1.59
N GLU A 44 16.95 -8.96 -1.12
CA GLU A 44 17.01 -8.01 -0.01
C GLU A 44 16.42 -6.65 -0.40
N LYS A 45 16.59 -6.22 -1.66
CA LYS A 45 15.97 -4.99 -2.18
C LYS A 45 14.47 -5.14 -2.33
N ILE A 46 14.00 -6.29 -2.81
CA ILE A 46 12.56 -6.59 -2.89
C ILE A 46 11.96 -6.67 -1.49
N SER A 47 12.64 -7.34 -0.55
CA SER A 47 12.17 -7.50 0.83
C SER A 47 12.10 -6.16 1.58
N ARG A 48 13.04 -5.23 1.36
CA ARG A 48 12.93 -3.84 1.87
C ARG A 48 11.69 -3.13 1.32
N GLY A 49 11.35 -3.37 0.05
CA GLY A 49 10.10 -2.87 -0.52
C GLY A 49 8.89 -3.47 0.19
N ILE A 50 8.87 -4.78 0.40
CA ILE A 50 7.80 -5.46 1.15
C ILE A 50 7.66 -4.88 2.56
N TRP A 51 8.77 -4.71 3.27
CA TRP A 51 8.80 -4.07 4.59
C TRP A 51 8.12 -2.70 4.57
N ALA A 52 8.47 -1.84 3.62
CA ALA A 52 7.89 -0.51 3.49
C ALA A 52 6.38 -0.54 3.23
N GLY A 53 5.91 -1.44 2.36
CA GLY A 53 4.48 -1.59 2.07
C GLY A 53 3.68 -2.12 3.25
N VAL A 54 4.17 -3.17 3.91
CA VAL A 54 3.53 -3.75 5.10
C VAL A 54 3.46 -2.73 6.23
N PHE A 55 4.57 -2.05 6.53
CA PHE A 55 4.59 -1.00 7.56
C PHE A 55 3.56 0.09 7.27
N THR A 56 3.44 0.51 6.01
CA THR A 56 2.47 1.53 5.60
C THR A 56 1.02 1.10 5.86
N SER A 57 0.69 -0.20 5.76
CA SER A 57 -0.66 -0.71 6.05
C SER A 57 -1.07 -0.57 7.53
N PHE A 58 -0.11 -0.37 8.44
CA PHE A 58 -0.37 -0.08 9.86
C PHE A 58 -0.52 1.42 10.14
N THR A 59 -0.52 2.27 9.11
CA THR A 59 -0.71 3.71 9.27
C THR A 59 -2.14 4.12 8.93
N PRO A 60 -2.72 5.15 9.59
CA PRO A 60 -4.09 5.60 9.35
C PRO A 60 -4.26 6.37 8.02
N PHE A 61 -3.22 6.48 7.19
CA PHE A 61 -3.21 7.26 5.96
C PHE A 61 -3.86 6.55 4.75
N TYR A 62 -5.12 6.14 4.92
CA TYR A 62 -5.89 5.49 3.87
C TYR A 62 -5.93 6.36 2.59
N GLY A 63 -5.70 5.72 1.43
CA GLY A 63 -5.56 6.40 0.14
C GLY A 63 -4.16 6.94 -0.16
N LEU A 64 -3.39 7.36 0.85
CA LEU A 64 -1.99 7.81 0.68
C LEU A 64 -0.97 6.68 0.80
N HIS A 65 -1.40 5.46 1.15
CA HIS A 65 -0.50 4.31 1.33
C HIS A 65 0.42 4.04 0.13
N PHE A 66 -0.04 4.23 -1.11
CA PHE A 66 0.82 4.06 -2.29
C PHE A 66 1.97 5.09 -2.32
N LEU A 67 1.70 6.34 -1.95
CA LEU A 67 2.70 7.40 -1.93
C LEU A 67 3.70 7.18 -0.78
N ILE A 68 3.19 6.89 0.42
CA ILE A 68 4.00 6.66 1.61
C ILE A 68 4.88 5.42 1.42
N SER A 69 4.31 4.30 0.97
CA SER A 69 5.08 3.07 0.73
C SER A 69 6.12 3.26 -0.37
N ALA A 70 5.81 3.97 -1.45
CA ALA A 70 6.79 4.28 -2.50
C ALA A 70 7.90 5.20 -1.99
N GLY A 71 7.56 6.22 -1.20
CA GLY A 71 8.52 7.14 -0.57
C GLY A 71 9.46 6.42 0.39
N LEU A 72 8.89 5.59 1.28
CA LEU A 72 9.64 4.79 2.24
C LEU A 72 10.52 3.75 1.55
N ALA A 73 10.00 3.06 0.53
CA ALA A 73 10.80 2.14 -0.28
C ALA A 73 11.95 2.87 -0.98
N LYS A 74 11.72 4.07 -1.52
CA LYS A 74 12.78 4.89 -2.12
C LYS A 74 13.84 5.29 -1.10
N ALA A 75 13.44 5.77 0.08
CA ALA A 75 14.33 6.13 1.18
C ALA A 75 15.20 4.95 1.63
N MET A 76 14.60 3.76 1.78
CA MET A 76 15.30 2.53 2.15
C MET A 76 16.08 1.89 1.00
N ARG A 77 16.10 2.50 -0.21
CA ARG A 77 16.66 1.92 -1.44
C ARG A 77 16.09 0.54 -1.78
N GLY A 78 14.83 0.30 -1.42
CA GLY A 78 14.04 -0.90 -1.71
C GLY A 78 13.39 -0.87 -3.10
N ASN A 79 12.67 -1.93 -3.44
CA ASN A 79 11.91 -2.00 -4.68
C ASN A 79 10.52 -1.34 -4.52
N ILE A 80 10.29 -0.26 -5.26
CA ILE A 80 9.03 0.50 -5.20
C ILE A 80 7.84 -0.38 -5.60
N VAL A 81 7.96 -1.19 -6.65
CA VAL A 81 6.85 -2.05 -7.11
C VAL A 81 6.49 -3.09 -6.04
N ALA A 82 7.48 -3.67 -5.36
CA ALA A 82 7.25 -4.59 -4.26
C ALA A 82 6.55 -3.89 -3.08
N ALA A 83 6.91 -2.64 -2.79
CA ALA A 83 6.23 -1.84 -1.76
C ALA A 83 4.78 -1.56 -2.10
N LEU A 84 4.49 -1.12 -3.33
CA LEU A 84 3.12 -0.89 -3.80
C LEU A 84 2.28 -2.16 -3.84
N LEU A 85 2.89 -3.33 -4.00
CA LEU A 85 2.18 -4.62 -3.91
C LEU A 85 2.00 -5.05 -2.47
N ALA A 86 2.93 -4.73 -1.59
CA ALA A 86 2.85 -5.05 -0.18
C ALA A 86 1.83 -4.17 0.57
N THR A 87 1.41 -3.01 0.05
CA THR A 87 0.30 -2.24 0.65
C THR A 87 -1.03 -3.02 0.63
N PHE A 88 -1.20 -3.97 -0.30
CA PHE A 88 -2.37 -4.88 -0.30
C PHE A 88 -2.37 -5.88 0.86
N PHE A 89 -1.31 -5.89 1.68
CA PHE A 89 -1.36 -6.52 3.00
C PHE A 89 -2.51 -5.93 3.83
N GLY A 90 -2.79 -4.63 3.69
CA GLY A 90 -4.01 -3.98 4.16
C GLY A 90 -5.18 -4.15 3.18
N ASN A 91 -6.02 -5.14 3.44
CA ASN A 91 -7.32 -5.38 2.80
C ASN A 91 -8.46 -5.33 3.86
N PRO A 92 -9.75 -5.24 3.47
CA PRO A 92 -10.86 -5.10 4.41
C PRO A 92 -10.86 -6.12 5.56
N LEU A 93 -10.44 -7.36 5.30
CA LEU A 93 -10.36 -8.41 6.30
C LEU A 93 -9.21 -8.17 7.30
N THR A 94 -8.05 -7.74 6.81
CA THR A 94 -6.88 -7.47 7.66
C THR A 94 -6.92 -6.11 8.36
N TYR A 95 -7.69 -5.14 7.85
CA TYR A 95 -7.76 -3.80 8.47
C TYR A 95 -8.45 -3.82 9.83
N VAL A 96 -9.39 -4.74 10.05
CA VAL A 96 -10.04 -4.93 11.35
C VAL A 96 -9.01 -5.29 12.43
N PRO A 97 -8.25 -6.41 12.32
CA PRO A 97 -7.26 -6.76 13.32
C PRO A 97 -6.10 -5.75 13.39
N ILE A 98 -5.66 -5.18 12.27
CA ILE A 98 -4.62 -4.12 12.27
C ILE A 98 -5.11 -2.91 13.07
N GLY A 99 -6.34 -2.45 12.83
CA GLY A 99 -6.93 -1.30 13.52
C GLY A 99 -7.09 -1.56 15.02
N VAL A 100 -7.61 -2.72 15.41
CA VAL A 100 -7.76 -3.12 16.83
C VAL A 100 -6.40 -3.13 17.53
N ILE A 101 -5.38 -3.74 16.92
CA ILE A 101 -4.04 -3.81 17.52
C ILE A 101 -3.41 -2.41 17.58
N ALA A 102 -3.45 -1.64 16.49
CA ALA A 102 -2.87 -0.30 16.44
C ALA A 102 -3.54 0.64 17.44
N LEU A 103 -4.87 0.66 17.52
CA LEU A 103 -5.60 1.56 18.41
C LEU A 103 -5.41 1.17 19.88
N ASN A 104 -5.49 -0.12 20.24
CA ASN A 104 -5.21 -0.55 21.62
C ASN A 104 -3.77 -0.24 22.03
N THR A 105 -2.80 -0.48 21.14
CA THR A 105 -1.40 -0.13 21.40
C THR A 105 -1.25 1.38 21.57
N GLY A 106 -1.96 2.17 20.75
CA GLY A 106 -1.95 3.63 20.80
C GLY A 106 -2.53 4.18 22.09
N TYR A 107 -3.70 3.69 22.49
CA TYR A 107 -4.35 4.06 23.75
C TYR A 107 -3.43 3.76 24.93
N TRP A 108 -2.81 2.58 24.94
CA TRP A 108 -1.82 2.19 25.95
C TRP A 108 -0.60 3.12 25.97
N MET A 109 -0.02 3.43 24.81
CA MET A 109 1.15 4.33 24.71
C MET A 109 0.84 5.77 25.12
N LEU A 110 -0.39 6.25 24.86
CA LEU A 110 -0.83 7.61 25.17
C LEU A 110 -1.41 7.75 26.58
N GLY A 111 -1.56 6.66 27.34
CA GLY A 111 -2.22 6.67 28.65
C GLY A 111 -3.71 6.99 28.59
N THR A 112 -4.32 6.89 27.40
CA THR A 112 -5.75 7.12 27.15
C THR A 112 -6.53 5.80 27.19
N ARG A 113 -7.84 5.85 27.39
CA ARG A 113 -8.68 4.64 27.38
C ARG A 113 -9.47 4.54 26.07
N PRO A 114 -9.68 3.31 25.55
CA PRO A 114 -10.58 3.12 24.43
C PRO A 114 -11.99 3.62 24.82
N PRO A 115 -12.66 4.39 23.95
CA PRO A 115 -14.03 4.82 24.17
C PRO A 115 -14.96 3.61 24.40
N HIS A 116 -15.95 3.73 25.30
CA HIS A 116 -16.92 2.66 25.53
C HIS A 116 -17.62 2.26 24.22
N GLY A 117 -17.67 0.95 23.92
CA GLY A 117 -18.32 0.44 22.70
C GLY A 117 -17.51 0.60 21.41
N PHE A 118 -16.20 0.87 21.50
CA PHE A 118 -15.27 1.12 20.40
C PHE A 118 -15.44 0.26 19.14
N GLU A 119 -15.55 -1.07 19.26
CA GLU A 119 -15.75 -1.99 18.13
C GLU A 119 -17.03 -1.67 17.32
N ARG A 120 -18.09 -1.22 18.00
CA ARG A 120 -19.38 -0.88 17.38
C ARG A 120 -19.40 0.54 16.82
N GLY A 121 -18.61 1.46 17.40
CA GLY A 121 -18.59 2.88 17.03
C GLY A 121 -17.45 3.29 16.07
N LEU A 122 -16.45 2.45 15.82
CA LEU A 122 -15.30 2.80 14.97
C LEU A 122 -15.75 3.16 13.55
N PHE A 123 -16.58 2.31 12.94
CA PHE A 123 -17.12 2.56 11.60
C PHE A 123 -17.97 3.83 11.55
N GLU A 124 -18.77 4.09 12.58
CA GLU A 124 -19.59 5.30 12.71
C GLU A 124 -18.71 6.56 12.81
N LYS A 125 -17.61 6.52 13.56
CA LYS A 125 -16.64 7.63 13.64
C LYS A 125 -15.94 7.89 12.31
N PHE A 126 -15.52 6.84 11.60
CA PHE A 126 -14.95 6.98 10.25
C PHE A 126 -15.97 7.53 9.25
N ALA A 127 -17.22 7.04 9.28
CA ALA A 127 -18.29 7.50 8.41
C ALA A 127 -18.68 8.97 8.71
N GLY A 128 -18.76 9.34 9.99
CA GLY A 128 -19.03 10.70 10.44
C GLY A 128 -17.94 11.70 10.04
N ALA A 129 -16.66 11.34 10.26
CA ALA A 129 -15.53 12.17 9.83
C ALA A 129 -15.44 12.30 8.31
N GLY A 130 -15.72 11.22 7.57
CA GLY A 130 -15.79 11.23 6.11
C GLY A 130 -16.91 12.11 5.58
N ALA A 131 -18.08 12.09 6.23
CA ALA A 131 -19.21 12.95 5.88
C ALA A 131 -18.89 14.44 6.11
N ASP A 132 -18.21 14.79 7.20
CA ASP A 132 -17.75 16.16 7.47
C ASP A 132 -16.69 16.63 6.47
N LEU A 133 -15.71 15.79 6.14
CA LEU A 133 -14.72 16.11 5.11
C LEU A 133 -15.39 16.37 3.75
N TRP A 134 -16.35 15.53 3.36
CA TRP A 134 -17.08 15.71 2.11
C TRP A 134 -17.95 16.97 2.12
N HIS A 135 -18.62 17.24 3.24
CA HIS A 135 -19.42 18.45 3.44
C HIS A 135 -18.55 19.71 3.32
N ASN A 136 -17.38 19.72 3.95
CA ASN A 136 -16.46 20.85 3.93
C ASN A 136 -15.85 21.08 2.54
N VAL A 137 -15.59 20.02 1.77
CA VAL A 137 -15.17 20.15 0.37
C VAL A 137 -16.28 20.80 -0.47
N LEU A 138 -17.53 20.38 -0.29
CA LEU A 138 -18.67 20.97 -1.01
C LEU A 138 -18.98 22.40 -0.56
N SER A 139 -18.72 22.74 0.70
CA SER A 139 -18.90 24.09 1.23
C SER A 139 -17.90 25.10 0.66
N MET A 140 -16.81 24.65 0.04
CA MET A 140 -15.91 25.55 -0.72
C MET A 140 -16.55 26.06 -2.02
N PHE A 141 -17.53 25.33 -2.56
CA PHE A 141 -18.20 25.64 -3.83
C PHE A 141 -19.67 26.07 -3.64
N THR A 142 -20.15 26.10 -2.39
CA THR A 142 -21.54 26.37 -2.02
C THR A 142 -21.55 27.42 -0.90
N PRO A 143 -22.60 28.24 -0.70
CA PRO A 143 -22.67 29.20 0.42
C PRO A 143 -22.74 28.58 1.84
N ARG A 144 -22.43 27.29 2.00
CA ARG A 144 -22.55 26.56 3.27
C ARG A 144 -21.32 26.84 4.15
N THR A 145 -21.47 26.75 5.47
CA THR A 145 -20.36 26.90 6.42
C THR A 145 -19.67 25.56 6.67
N ALA A 146 -18.33 25.56 6.73
CA ALA A 146 -17.55 24.37 7.05
C ALA A 146 -17.67 24.01 8.54
N HIS A 147 -17.85 22.72 8.84
CA HIS A 147 -17.96 22.19 10.19
C HIS A 147 -16.77 21.27 10.50
N TRP A 148 -16.02 21.58 11.57
CA TRP A 148 -14.77 20.86 11.91
C TRP A 148 -14.88 19.99 13.17
N GLY A 149 -15.97 20.11 13.94
CA GLY A 149 -16.08 19.51 15.27
C GLY A 149 -15.93 17.98 15.30
N ARG A 150 -16.52 17.23 14.35
CA ARG A 150 -16.35 15.76 14.35
C ARG A 150 -15.00 15.32 13.82
N LEU A 151 -14.32 16.18 13.05
CA LEU A 151 -12.97 15.91 12.55
C LEU A 151 -11.93 16.04 13.67
N GLU A 152 -12.11 17.01 14.58
CA GLU A 152 -11.27 17.19 15.77
C GLU A 152 -11.40 15.98 16.72
N VAL A 153 -12.63 15.55 17.02
CA VAL A 153 -12.88 14.34 17.82
C VAL A 153 -12.29 13.10 17.15
N PHE A 154 -12.41 12.98 15.82
CA PHE A 154 -11.80 11.87 15.08
C PHE A 154 -10.26 11.92 15.15
N HIS A 155 -9.67 13.10 15.08
CA HIS A 155 -8.23 13.27 15.18
C HIS A 155 -7.70 12.74 16.51
N ASP A 156 -8.29 13.19 17.62
CA ASP A 156 -7.81 12.89 18.96
C ASP A 156 -8.16 11.47 19.41
N GLU A 157 -9.36 10.99 19.07
CA GLU A 157 -9.82 9.69 19.55
C GLU A 157 -9.45 8.51 18.64
N VAL A 158 -9.17 8.76 17.36
CA VAL A 158 -8.92 7.70 16.38
C VAL A 158 -7.58 7.89 15.67
N PHE A 159 -7.36 9.03 15.01
CA PHE A 159 -6.20 9.21 14.14
C PHE A 159 -4.88 9.17 14.92
N LEU A 160 -4.77 9.93 16.01
CA LEU A 160 -3.54 10.07 16.79
C LEU A 160 -3.19 8.77 17.56
N PRO A 161 -4.15 8.12 18.24
CA PRO A 161 -3.93 6.79 18.82
C PRO A 161 -3.54 5.75 17.76
N TYR A 162 -4.21 5.72 16.61
CA TYR A 162 -3.83 4.80 15.52
C TYR A 162 -2.41 5.08 15.04
N LEU A 163 -2.08 6.35 14.79
CA LEU A 163 -0.77 6.73 14.25
C LEU A 163 0.36 6.29 15.17
N VAL A 164 0.25 6.57 16.48
CA VAL A 164 1.26 6.21 17.47
C VAL A 164 1.30 4.69 17.67
N GLY A 165 0.13 4.10 17.86
CA GLY A 165 0.02 2.67 18.15
C GLY A 165 0.26 1.75 16.97
N GLY A 166 0.21 2.26 15.73
CA GLY A 166 0.58 1.53 14.52
C GLY A 166 2.08 1.36 14.33
N ILE A 167 2.92 2.19 14.98
CA ILE A 167 4.38 2.20 14.79
C ILE A 167 5.00 0.87 15.22
N VAL A 168 4.78 0.46 16.48
CA VAL A 168 5.39 -0.74 17.06
C VAL A 168 4.92 -2.02 16.35
N PRO A 169 3.60 -2.35 16.29
CA PRO A 169 3.11 -3.53 15.59
C PRO A 169 3.44 -3.49 14.10
N GLY A 170 3.44 -2.31 13.47
CA GLY A 170 3.82 -2.13 12.08
C GLY A 170 5.29 -2.49 11.83
N ILE A 171 6.22 -2.01 12.67
CA ILE A 171 7.64 -2.36 12.57
C ILE A 171 7.82 -3.86 12.79
N VAL A 172 7.17 -4.44 13.79
CA VAL A 172 7.25 -5.88 14.08
C VAL A 172 6.76 -6.71 12.89
N ALA A 173 5.55 -6.45 12.41
CA ALA A 173 4.96 -7.17 11.28
C ALA A 173 5.78 -7.00 10.00
N ALA A 174 6.21 -5.77 9.68
CA ALA A 174 7.04 -5.51 8.51
C ALA A 174 8.38 -6.25 8.59
N THR A 175 9.01 -6.30 9.78
CA THR A 175 10.28 -6.99 10.02
C THR A 175 10.11 -8.50 9.87
N VAL A 176 9.03 -9.08 10.41
CA VAL A 176 8.68 -10.49 10.18
C VAL A 176 8.52 -10.76 8.68
N CYS A 177 7.75 -9.93 7.96
CA CYS A 177 7.58 -10.08 6.52
C CYS A 177 8.90 -9.96 5.74
N TYR A 178 9.82 -9.09 6.16
CA TYR A 178 11.15 -8.96 5.57
C TYR A 178 11.97 -10.26 5.70
N TYR A 179 12.04 -10.81 6.91
CA TYR A 179 12.81 -12.03 7.17
C TYR A 179 12.18 -13.27 6.52
N LEU A 180 10.85 -13.33 6.42
CA LEU A 180 10.15 -14.43 5.72
C LEU A 180 10.27 -14.33 4.20
N SER A 181 10.17 -13.11 3.64
CA SER A 181 10.20 -12.92 2.18
C SER A 181 11.60 -13.12 1.59
N THR A 182 12.66 -12.72 2.29
CA THR A 182 14.04 -12.84 1.81
C THR A 182 14.44 -14.27 1.37
N PRO A 183 14.31 -15.32 2.20
CA PRO A 183 14.68 -16.69 1.81
C PRO A 183 13.78 -17.24 0.70
N VAL A 184 12.48 -16.93 0.73
CA VAL A 184 11.53 -17.36 -0.31
C VAL A 184 11.91 -16.77 -1.67
N LEU A 185 12.20 -15.47 -1.71
CA LEU A 185 12.64 -14.78 -2.92
C LEU A 185 13.99 -15.30 -3.41
N ARG A 186 14.94 -15.53 -2.50
CA ARG A 186 16.26 -16.09 -2.82
C ARG A 186 16.14 -17.49 -3.43
N ALA A 187 15.34 -18.37 -2.84
CA ALA A 187 15.08 -19.71 -3.34
C ALA A 187 14.43 -19.67 -4.74
N TYR A 188 13.43 -18.81 -4.94
CA TYR A 188 12.77 -18.63 -6.23
C TYR A 188 13.75 -18.15 -7.32
N GLN A 189 14.57 -17.14 -7.03
CA GLN A 189 15.56 -16.62 -7.96
C GLN A 189 16.64 -17.66 -8.31
N ASN A 190 17.12 -18.42 -7.32
CA ASN A 190 18.10 -19.49 -7.53
C ASN A 190 17.53 -20.60 -8.44
N ARG A 191 16.29 -21.03 -8.19
CA ARG A 191 15.60 -22.02 -9.03
C ARG A 191 15.48 -21.53 -10.48
N ARG A 192 15.06 -20.27 -10.67
CA ARG A 192 14.96 -19.65 -12.00
C ARG A 192 16.31 -19.59 -12.72
N ARG A 193 17.39 -19.20 -12.03
CA ARG A 193 18.75 -19.17 -12.61
C ARG A 193 19.21 -20.55 -13.04
N LYS A 194 18.96 -21.60 -12.22
CA LYS A 194 19.26 -22.99 -12.59
C LYS A 194 18.52 -23.40 -13.86
N THR A 195 17.20 -23.19 -13.93
CA THR A 195 16.41 -23.53 -15.12
C THR A 195 16.88 -22.80 -16.38
N LEU A 196 17.27 -21.53 -16.27
CA LEU A 196 17.80 -20.76 -17.39
C LEU A 196 19.18 -21.29 -17.85
N ARG A 197 20.07 -21.65 -16.92
CA ARG A 197 21.37 -22.27 -17.25
C ARG A 197 21.20 -23.59 -17.99
N THR A 198 20.36 -24.49 -17.49
CA THR A 198 20.09 -25.79 -18.15
C THR A 198 19.50 -25.60 -19.56
N LYS A 199 18.64 -24.60 -19.77
CA LYS A 199 18.13 -24.28 -21.11
C LYS A 199 19.23 -23.75 -22.05
N LEU A 200 20.11 -22.90 -21.55
CA LEU A 200 21.26 -22.38 -22.30
C LEU A 200 22.26 -23.49 -22.67
N GLU A 201 22.55 -24.41 -21.74
CA GLU A 201 23.43 -25.55 -21.99
C GLU A 201 22.88 -26.46 -23.10
N LYS A 202 21.57 -26.78 -23.06
CA LYS A 202 20.91 -27.57 -24.12
C LYS A 202 21.02 -26.91 -25.50
N LEU A 203 20.88 -25.59 -25.58
CA LEU A 203 21.03 -24.84 -26.84
C LEU A 203 22.48 -24.87 -27.36
N LYS A 204 23.48 -24.88 -26.47
CA LYS A 204 24.90 -24.96 -26.85
C LYS A 204 25.34 -26.34 -27.33
N THR A 205 24.70 -27.40 -26.85
CA THR A 205 24.98 -28.79 -27.28
C THR A 205 24.26 -29.17 -28.57
N GLN A 206 23.31 -28.35 -29.05
CA GLN A 206 22.47 -28.61 -30.23
C GLN A 206 22.88 -27.81 -31.48
N GLY A 207 23.80 -26.86 -31.35
CA GLY A 207 24.36 -26.07 -32.46
C GLY A 207 25.86 -26.30 -32.56
#